data_AF-A0A258Q0R1-F1
#
_entry.id   AF-A0A258Q0R1-F1
#
_cell.length_a   1.000
_cell.length_b   1.000
_cell.length_c   1.000
_cell.angle_alpha   90.00
_cell.angle_beta   90.00
_cell.angle_gamma   90.00
#
_symmetry.space_group_name_H-M   'P 1'
#
loop_
_entity.id
_entity.type
_entity.pdbx_description
1 polymer ?
#
loop_
_entity_poly.entity_id
_entity_poly.type
_entity_poly.pdbx_seq_one_letter_code
_entity_poly.pdbx_strand_id
1 'polypeptide(L)' 'SPAQQVLNAFGVEKDARGNAKATVDGQNAYQTNIPKVFAAGDMRRGQSLVVWAIREGRQAARAVDEYLMGSSVLPR' A
#
# COMPACT_ATOMS: atom_id res chain seq x y z
N SER A 1 -12.93 11.81 -6.17
CA SER A 1 -11.80 11.59 -7.11
C SER A 1 -11.79 10.13 -7.53
N PRO A 2 -11.15 9.77 -8.66
CA PRO A 2 -11.07 8.38 -9.13
C PRO A 2 -10.47 7.42 -8.07
N ALA A 3 -9.44 7.85 -7.33
CA ALA A 3 -8.86 7.06 -6.25
C ALA A 3 -9.89 6.68 -5.16
N GLN A 4 -10.78 7.61 -4.78
CA GLN A 4 -11.82 7.35 -3.78
C GLN A 4 -12.85 6.32 -4.24
N GLN A 5 -13.17 6.29 -5.54
CA GLN A 5 -14.09 5.30 -6.11
C GLN A 5 -13.50 3.89 -6.00
N VAL A 6 -12.20 3.74 -6.30
CA VAL A 6 -11.48 2.48 -6.14
C VAL A 6 -11.49 2.03 -4.67
N LEU A 7 -11.12 2.91 -3.73
CA LEU A 7 -11.10 2.56 -2.30
C LEU A 7 -12.49 2.14 -1.79
N ASN A 8 -13.54 2.83 -2.22
CA ASN A 8 -14.91 2.48 -1.86
C ASN A 8 -15.33 1.14 -2.48
N ALA A 9 -15.00 0.88 -3.74
CA ALA A 9 -15.35 -0.35 -4.43
C ALA A 9 -14.71 -1.59 -3.77
N PHE A 10 -13.48 -1.45 -3.29
CA PHE A 10 -12.79 -2.52 -2.55
C PHE A 10 -13.13 -2.56 -1.06
N GLY A 11 -13.86 -1.59 -0.51
CA GLY A 11 -14.16 -1.52 0.92
C GLY A 11 -12.93 -1.25 1.80
N VAL A 12 -11.94 -0.54 1.25
CA VAL A 12 -10.68 -0.23 1.95
C VAL A 12 -10.92 0.87 2.99
N GLU A 13 -10.50 0.62 4.22
CA GLU A 13 -10.48 1.62 5.29
C GLU A 13 -9.59 2.79 4.92
N LYS A 14 -9.99 3.99 5.35
CA LYS A 14 -9.27 5.22 5.06
C LYS A 14 -8.63 5.80 6.31
N ASP A 15 -7.51 6.50 6.12
CA ASP A 15 -6.93 7.33 7.17
C ASP A 15 -7.72 8.63 7.35
N ALA A 16 -7.33 9.45 8.34
CA ALA A 16 -7.99 10.73 8.61
C ALA A 16 -7.89 11.74 7.45
N ARG A 17 -7.02 11.51 6.47
CA ARG A 17 -6.83 12.33 5.28
C ARG A 17 -7.59 11.78 4.07
N GLY A 18 -8.29 10.65 4.24
CA GLY A 18 -9.06 9.99 3.19
C GLY A 18 -8.24 9.06 2.29
N ASN A 19 -6.95 8.84 2.55
CA ASN A 19 -6.13 7.91 1.77
C ASN A 19 -6.33 6.48 2.26
N ALA A 20 -5.87 5.49 1.47
CA ALA A 20 -5.88 4.09 1.88
C ALA A 20 -5.12 3.91 3.19
N LYS A 21 -5.78 3.34 4.19
CA LYS A 21 -5.16 2.98 5.46
C LYS A 21 -4.33 1.72 5.26
N ALA A 22 -3.02 1.91 5.14
CA ALA A 22 -2.03 0.83 5.11
C ALA A 22 -0.80 1.24 5.91
N THR A 23 -0.26 0.30 6.69
CA THR A 23 0.99 0.48 7.42
C THR A 23 2.17 0.53 6.44
N VAL A 24 3.34 1.03 6.87
CA VAL A 24 4.55 1.07 6.01
C VAL A 24 5.67 0.17 6.52
N ASP A 25 5.58 -0.25 7.77
CA ASP A 25 6.59 -1.03 8.47
C ASP A 25 5.96 -2.28 9.13
N GLY A 26 6.81 -3.22 9.50
CA GLY A 26 6.41 -4.48 10.13
C GLY A 26 6.02 -5.58 9.15
N GLN A 27 5.42 -6.65 9.67
CA GLN A 27 5.07 -7.85 8.91
C GLN A 27 3.92 -7.63 7.91
N ASN A 28 3.05 -6.64 8.16
CA ASN A 28 1.90 -6.32 7.31
C ASN A 28 2.10 -5.01 6.53
N ALA A 29 3.36 -4.67 6.22
CA ALA A 29 3.68 -3.43 5.51
C ALA A 29 2.88 -3.34 4.19
N TYR A 30 2.34 -2.15 3.92
CA TYR A 30 1.53 -1.79 2.76
C TYR A 30 0.20 -2.53 2.62
N GLN A 31 -0.16 -3.39 3.57
CA GLN A 31 -1.41 -4.13 3.55
C GLN A 31 -2.57 -3.25 4.05
N THR A 32 -3.70 -3.34 3.36
CA THR A 32 -4.95 -2.70 3.79
C THR A 32 -5.73 -3.61 4.76
N ASN A 33 -6.90 -3.17 5.22
CA ASN A 33 -7.83 -4.02 5.97
C ASN A 33 -8.34 -5.22 5.17
N ILE A 34 -8.26 -5.19 3.83
CA ILE A 34 -8.73 -6.27 2.96
C ILE A 34 -7.55 -7.22 2.66
N PRO A 35 -7.67 -8.52 2.96
CA PRO A 35 -6.65 -9.50 2.62
C PRO A 35 -6.31 -9.47 1.12
N LYS A 36 -5.03 -9.60 0.79
CA LYS A 36 -4.50 -9.54 -0.59
C LYS A 36 -4.62 -8.18 -1.29
N VAL A 37 -5.08 -7.13 -0.61
CA VAL A 37 -5.11 -5.76 -1.14
C VAL A 37 -4.07 -4.90 -0.45
N PHE A 38 -3.20 -4.29 -1.25
CA PHE A 38 -2.08 -3.46 -0.81
C PHE A 38 -2.17 -2.07 -1.42
N ALA A 39 -1.68 -1.05 -0.71
CA ALA A 39 -1.70 0.33 -1.16
C ALA A 39 -0.35 1.02 -0.94
N ALA A 40 0.10 1.79 -1.92
CA ALA A 40 1.38 2.50 -1.90
C ALA A 40 1.29 3.82 -2.69
N GLY A 41 2.27 4.70 -2.49
CA GLY A 41 2.36 5.97 -3.22
C GLY A 41 1.20 6.90 -2.89
N ASP A 42 0.75 7.69 -3.87
CA ASP A 42 -0.26 8.73 -3.65
C ASP A 42 -1.60 8.19 -3.13
N MET A 43 -1.96 6.93 -3.44
CA MET A 43 -3.19 6.31 -2.90
C MET A 43 -3.16 6.12 -1.38
N ARG A 44 -1.97 5.99 -0.78
CA ARG A 44 -1.77 5.75 0.66
C ARG A 44 -1.26 7.01 1.37
N ARG A 45 -0.29 7.71 0.77
CA ARG A 45 0.37 8.88 1.34
C ARG A 45 -0.36 10.19 1.06
N GLY A 46 -1.21 10.23 0.03
CA GLY A 46 -1.68 11.45 -0.61
C GLY A 46 -0.62 12.03 -1.55
N GLN A 47 -0.97 13.09 -2.27
CA GLN A 47 -0.12 13.75 -3.28
C GLN A 47 1.33 13.93 -2.79
N SER A 48 2.28 13.30 -3.47
CA SER A 48 3.69 13.36 -3.12
C SER A 48 4.63 13.40 -4.32
N LEU A 49 5.94 13.38 -4.05
CA LEU A 49 6.96 13.34 -5.10
C LEU A 49 7.03 11.94 -5.73
N VAL A 50 7.34 11.87 -7.03
CA VAL A 50 7.50 10.61 -7.76
C VAL A 50 8.51 9.65 -7.10
N VAL A 51 9.56 10.18 -6.47
CA VAL A 51 10.57 9.37 -5.76
C VAL A 51 9.95 8.58 -4.59
N TRP A 52 8.93 9.13 -3.92
CA TRP A 52 8.21 8.42 -2.87
C TRP A 52 7.37 7.30 -3.44
N ALA A 53 6.67 7.53 -4.56
CA ALA A 53 5.91 6.48 -5.23
C ALA A 53 6.82 5.32 -5.70
N ILE A 54 8.02 5.62 -6.22
CA ILE A 54 9.01 4.60 -6.62
C ILE A 54 9.49 3.82 -5.39
N ARG A 55 9.86 4.51 -4.32
CA ARG A 55 10.35 3.87 -3.09
C ARG A 55 9.28 2.98 -2.46
N GLU A 56 8.07 3.49 -2.26
CA GLU A 56 6.97 2.74 -1.67
C GLU A 56 6.52 1.59 -2.59
N GLY A 57 6.54 1.78 -3.90
CA GLY A 57 6.23 0.72 -4.86
C GLY A 57 7.17 -0.48 -4.74
N ARG A 58 8.48 -0.25 -4.58
CA ARG A 58 9.46 -1.33 -4.36
C ARG A 58 9.23 -2.06 -3.05
N GLN A 59 8.94 -1.33 -1.98
CA GLN A 59 8.68 -1.93 -0.67
C GLN A 59 7.35 -2.68 -0.62
N ALA A 60 6.31 -2.16 -1.29
CA ALA A 60 5.04 -2.86 -1.45
C ALA A 60 5.19 -4.14 -2.26
N ALA A 61 5.96 -4.13 -3.36
CA ALA A 61 6.24 -5.34 -4.13
C ALA A 61 6.92 -6.43 -3.27
N ARG A 62 7.88 -6.03 -2.43
CA ARG A 62 8.49 -6.93 -1.46
C ARG A 62 7.49 -7.46 -0.44
N ALA A 63 6.62 -6.62 0.11
CA ALA A 63 5.61 -7.06 1.08
C ALA A 63 4.59 -8.03 0.46
N VAL A 64 4.20 -7.80 -0.80
CA VAL A 64 3.36 -8.72 -1.57
C VAL A 64 4.06 -10.06 -1.79
N ASP A 65 5.35 -10.04 -2.13
CA ASP A 65 6.16 -11.25 -2.31
C ASP A 65 6.31 -12.03 -0.99
N GLU A 66 6.64 -11.35 0.11
CA GLU A 66 6.70 -11.95 1.46
C GLU A 66 5.34 -12.54 1.87
N TYR A 67 4.23 -11.88 1.54
CA TYR A 67 2.88 -12.37 1.83
C TYR A 67 2.51 -13.63 1.02
N LEU A 68 2.93 -13.72 -0.24
CA LEU A 68 2.61 -14.85 -1.12
C LEU A 68 3.55 -16.04 -0.91
N MET A 69 4.83 -15.77 -0.70
CA MET A 69 5.91 -16.78 -0.69
C MET A 69 6.40 -17.13 0.72
N GLY A 70 6.01 -16.34 1.74
CA GLY A 70 6.50 -16.45 3.12
C GLY A 70 7.89 -15.83 3.35
N SER A 71 8.62 -15.48 2.29
CA SER A 71 9.89 -14.76 2.32
C SER A 71 10.12 -14.05 0.99
N SER A 72 11.02 -13.06 0.94
CA SER A 72 11.35 -12.36 -0.31
C SER A 72 12.85 -12.13 -0.44
N VAL A 73 13.35 -12.28 -1.66
CA VAL A 73 14.72 -11.94 -2.07
C VAL A 73 14.84 -10.51 -2.58
N LEU A 74 13.72 -9.77 -2.63
CA LEU A 74 13.71 -8.39 -3.12
C LEU A 74 14.40 -7.43 -2.12
N PRO A 75 15.16 -6.45 -2.62
CA PRO A 75 15.83 -5.47 -1.77
C PRO A 75 14.85 -4.62 -0.97
N ARG A 76 15.27 -4.18 0.23
CA ARG A 76 14.48 -3.30 1.11
C ARG A 76 14.74 -1.81 0.83
#